data_AF-A0A6P5MCY3-F1
#
_entry.id   AF-A0A6P5MCY3-F1
#
_cell.length_a   1.000
_cell.length_b   1.000
_cell.length_c   1.000
_cell.angle_alpha   90.00
_cell.angle_beta   90.00
_cell.angle_gamma   90.00
#
_symmetry.space_group_name_H-M   'P 1'
#
loop_
_entity.id
_entity.type
_entity.pdbx_description
1 polymer ?
#
loop_
_entity_poly.entity_id
_entity_poly.type
_entity_poly.pdbx_seq_one_letter_code
_entity_poly.pdbx_strand_id
1 'polypeptide(L)'
;MTDFSTGSDSSCNGGITVEECQGMIQRSLKSPVVRFLREHLEKAGCGVGDNFFKAVNCETQTAGGYTQGKGIVLCSNQISSEDEVNQVLIHELIHAFDDCRAANLDWSNCAHHACSEIRAGHLSGDCHFKRELLRGFMGIRRHEPKKSYEVIIRKSLLF
;
A
#
# COMPACT_ATOMS: atom_id res chain seq x y z
N MET A 1 24.86 3.93 -48.57
CA MET A 1 24.95 2.68 -47.79
C MET A 1 24.87 3.07 -46.33
N THR A 2 24.02 2.35 -45.61
CA THR A 2 23.32 2.69 -44.35
C THR A 2 24.21 2.80 -43.11
N ASP A 3 23.73 3.62 -42.16
CA ASP A 3 24.06 3.65 -40.73
C ASP A 3 24.01 2.28 -40.04
N PHE A 4 24.82 2.13 -38.98
CA PHE A 4 24.53 1.19 -37.89
C PHE A 4 24.90 1.79 -36.54
N SER A 5 23.87 2.22 -35.81
CA SER A 5 23.89 2.53 -34.39
C SER A 5 24.18 1.28 -33.54
N THR A 6 24.96 1.44 -32.48
CA THR A 6 24.90 0.65 -31.24
C THR A 6 25.22 1.63 -30.11
N GLY A 7 24.41 1.88 -29.09
CA GLY A 7 23.36 1.06 -28.50
C GLY A 7 23.76 0.69 -27.07
N SER A 8 23.25 1.47 -26.11
CA SER A 8 22.84 1.04 -24.76
C SER A 8 23.93 0.61 -23.76
N ASP A 9 24.15 1.46 -22.74
CA ASP A 9 24.50 0.96 -21.41
C ASP A 9 23.35 1.30 -20.45
N SER A 10 22.57 0.26 -20.15
CA SER A 10 21.32 0.31 -19.39
C SER A 10 21.61 0.22 -17.89
N SER A 11 21.62 1.37 -17.20
CA SER A 11 21.58 1.42 -15.73
C SER A 11 20.15 1.19 -15.23
N CYS A 12 19.91 0.05 -14.60
CA CYS A 12 18.67 -0.32 -13.91
C CYS A 12 18.40 0.53 -12.65
N ASN A 13 17.96 1.78 -12.83
CA ASN A 13 17.42 2.61 -11.74
C ASN A 13 15.90 2.38 -11.63
N GLY A 14 15.50 1.40 -10.81
CA GLY A 14 14.09 1.01 -10.63
C GLY A 14 13.33 1.75 -9.52
N GLY A 15 14.00 2.57 -8.71
CA GLY A 15 13.41 3.24 -7.54
C GLY A 15 13.55 4.76 -7.53
N ILE A 16 12.68 5.44 -6.78
CA ILE A 16 12.72 6.89 -6.54
C ILE A 16 13.63 7.25 -5.36
N THR A 17 13.98 8.53 -5.22
CA THR A 17 14.77 9.02 -4.06
C THR A 17 13.95 8.98 -2.77
N VAL A 18 14.62 8.95 -1.61
CA VAL A 18 13.96 8.98 -0.29
C VAL A 18 13.15 10.26 -0.13
N GLU A 19 13.70 11.40 -0.55
CA GLU A 19 13.06 12.71 -0.47
C GLU A 19 11.81 12.79 -1.36
N GLU A 20 11.89 12.25 -2.58
CA GLU A 20 10.76 12.18 -3.50
C GLU A 20 9.65 11.27 -2.97
N CYS A 21 10.02 10.09 -2.45
CA CYS A 21 9.09 9.16 -1.82
C CYS A 21 8.41 9.79 -0.61
N GLN A 22 9.15 10.48 0.25
CA GLN A 22 8.58 11.21 1.39
C GLN A 22 7.61 12.29 0.91
N GLY A 23 7.94 13.02 -0.17
CA GLY A 23 7.04 13.98 -0.80
C GLY A 23 5.75 13.35 -1.32
N MET A 24 5.83 12.16 -1.93
CA MET A 24 4.67 11.38 -2.37
C MET A 24 3.82 10.95 -1.19
N ILE A 25 4.41 10.40 -0.11
CA ILE A 25 3.70 10.05 1.12
C ILE A 25 2.89 11.26 1.63
N GLN A 26 3.49 12.45 1.72
CA GLN A 26 2.79 13.65 2.18
C GLN A 26 1.60 14.05 1.31
N ARG A 27 1.65 13.78 -0.01
CA ARG A 27 0.49 13.97 -0.90
C ARG A 27 -0.57 12.89 -0.68
N SER A 28 -0.16 11.63 -0.59
CA SER A 28 -1.02 10.48 -0.33
C SER A 28 -1.81 10.62 0.98
N LEU A 29 -1.20 11.20 2.02
CA LEU A 29 -1.86 11.50 3.30
C LEU A 29 -3.07 12.44 3.19
N LYS A 30 -3.16 13.22 2.10
CA LYS A 30 -4.30 14.12 1.81
C LYS A 30 -5.42 13.41 1.05
N SER A 31 -5.19 12.21 0.54
CA SER A 31 -6.20 11.45 -0.20
C SER A 31 -7.39 11.09 0.72
N PRO A 32 -8.63 11.08 0.20
CA PRO A 32 -9.81 10.76 1.00
C PRO A 32 -9.73 9.39 1.69
N VAL A 33 -9.16 8.40 1.02
CA VAL A 33 -9.02 7.03 1.55
C VAL A 33 -8.06 6.98 2.73
N VAL A 34 -6.87 7.57 2.59
CA VAL A 34 -5.86 7.58 3.65
C VAL A 34 -6.34 8.41 4.85
N ARG A 35 -6.99 9.55 4.60
CA ARG A 35 -7.63 10.34 5.66
C ARG A 35 -8.67 9.51 6.42
N PHE A 36 -9.55 8.83 5.70
CA PHE A 36 -10.58 7.98 6.28
C PHE A 36 -9.97 6.89 7.18
N LEU A 37 -8.94 6.17 6.71
CA LEU A 37 -8.27 5.14 7.52
C LEU A 37 -7.63 5.70 8.78
N ARG A 38 -6.93 6.84 8.67
CA ARG A 38 -6.31 7.51 9.82
C ARG A 38 -7.34 7.99 10.85
N GLU A 39 -8.46 8.55 10.41
CA GLU A 39 -9.57 8.94 11.29
C GLU A 39 -10.16 7.73 12.04
N HIS A 40 -10.23 6.57 11.39
CA HIS A 40 -10.73 5.34 12.00
C HIS A 40 -9.72 4.68 12.95
N LEU A 41 -8.41 4.74 12.64
CA LEU A 41 -7.33 4.37 13.56
C LEU A 41 -7.38 5.19 14.85
N GLU A 42 -7.52 6.51 14.73
CA GLU A 42 -7.65 7.41 15.87
C GLU A 42 -8.88 7.06 16.73
N LYS A 43 -10.04 6.84 16.09
CA LYS A 43 -11.28 6.43 16.79
C LYS A 43 -11.16 5.07 17.49
N ALA A 44 -10.31 4.18 16.98
CA ALA A 44 -10.03 2.90 17.61
C ALA A 44 -9.03 3.00 18.78
N GLY A 45 -8.46 4.19 19.02
CA GLY A 45 -7.49 4.43 20.10
C GLY A 45 -6.03 4.25 19.69
N CYS A 46 -5.74 4.08 18.39
CA CYS A 46 -4.39 3.89 17.88
C CYS A 46 -3.97 5.09 17.03
N GLY A 47 -3.67 6.18 17.73
CA GLY A 47 -3.31 7.43 17.08
C GLY A 47 -2.07 7.33 16.21
N VAL A 48 -2.12 8.02 15.07
CA VAL A 48 -1.04 8.08 14.09
C VAL A 48 -0.21 9.32 14.37
N GLY A 49 0.88 9.15 15.11
CA GLY A 49 1.76 10.25 15.54
C GLY A 49 2.68 10.81 14.44
N ASP A 50 3.41 11.86 14.80
CA ASP A 50 4.47 12.42 13.97
C ASP A 50 5.57 11.35 13.78
N ASN A 51 5.98 11.12 12.54
CA ASN A 51 6.92 10.06 12.11
C ASN A 51 6.33 8.64 11.97
N PHE A 52 5.01 8.48 11.99
CA PHE A 52 4.40 7.18 11.71
C PHE A 52 4.65 6.70 10.26
N PHE A 53 4.99 7.58 9.32
CA PHE A 53 5.26 7.24 7.92
C PHE A 53 6.67 7.70 7.53
N LYS A 54 7.49 6.77 7.01
CA LYS A 54 8.88 7.05 6.63
C LYS A 54 9.23 6.41 5.29
N ALA A 55 9.87 7.18 4.42
CA ALA A 55 10.60 6.64 3.29
C ALA A 55 12.04 6.27 3.70
N VAL A 56 12.55 5.12 3.27
CA VAL A 56 13.92 4.67 3.47
C VAL A 56 14.42 3.89 2.25
N ASN A 57 15.74 3.70 2.14
CA ASN A 57 16.29 2.67 1.27
C ASN A 57 16.32 1.33 2.02
N CYS A 58 15.76 0.30 1.41
CA CYS A 58 15.72 -1.05 1.96
C CYS A 58 16.69 -1.98 1.23
N GLU A 59 17.28 -2.92 1.97
CA GLU A 59 18.09 -4.00 1.37
C GLU A 59 17.20 -5.11 0.78
N THR A 60 15.99 -5.26 1.32
CA THR A 60 15.01 -6.26 0.91
C THR A 60 14.19 -5.79 -0.30
N GLN A 61 13.78 -6.75 -1.14
CA GLN A 61 12.90 -6.51 -2.29
C GLN A 61 11.41 -6.42 -1.86
N THR A 62 11.09 -5.52 -0.93
CA THR A 62 9.71 -5.19 -0.54
C THR A 62 9.45 -3.71 -0.76
N ALA A 63 8.22 -3.34 -1.11
CA ALA A 63 7.85 -1.93 -1.32
C ALA A 63 7.59 -1.18 0.00
N GLY A 64 7.31 -1.90 1.10
CA GLY A 64 7.10 -1.31 2.41
C GLY A 64 6.78 -2.35 3.48
N GLY A 65 6.37 -1.85 4.64
CA GLY A 65 5.91 -2.67 5.75
C GLY A 65 5.45 -1.87 6.97
N TYR A 66 4.44 -2.39 7.66
CA TYR A 66 4.01 -1.97 8.98
C TYR A 66 4.79 -2.71 10.07
N THR A 67 5.14 -2.00 11.14
CA THR A 67 5.67 -2.60 12.36
C THR A 67 4.97 -2.03 13.58
N GLN A 68 4.46 -2.94 14.43
CA GLN A 68 3.78 -2.59 15.67
C GLN A 68 4.60 -1.62 16.53
N GLY A 69 3.98 -0.54 16.97
CA GLY A 69 4.60 0.52 17.78
C GLY A 69 5.64 1.39 17.07
N LYS A 70 6.03 1.10 15.82
CA LYS A 70 6.98 1.90 15.04
C LYS A 70 6.34 2.68 13.89
N GLY A 71 5.29 2.12 13.27
CA GLY A 71 4.60 2.71 12.14
C GLY A 71 4.93 2.03 10.81
N ILE A 72 4.80 2.79 9.73
CA ILE A 72 4.84 2.34 8.34
C ILE A 72 6.11 2.86 7.68
N VAL A 73 6.83 1.95 7.02
CA VAL A 73 8.02 2.23 6.22
C VAL A 73 7.74 1.93 4.76
N LEU A 74 8.13 2.84 3.87
CA LEU A 74 8.12 2.64 2.42
C LEU A 74 9.57 2.59 1.93
N CYS A 75 9.86 1.59 1.09
CA CYS A 75 11.18 1.37 0.52
C CYS A 75 11.29 2.14 -0.81
N SER A 76 11.87 3.34 -0.78
CA SER A 76 11.93 4.24 -1.94
C SER A 76 12.63 3.62 -3.14
N ASN A 77 13.65 2.79 -2.90
CA ASN A 77 14.39 2.06 -3.92
C ASN A 77 13.61 0.90 -4.56
N GLN A 78 12.41 0.57 -4.06
CA GLN A 78 11.53 -0.49 -4.58
C GLN A 78 10.21 0.06 -5.14
N ILE A 79 10.08 1.40 -5.21
CA ILE A 79 8.88 2.10 -5.67
C ILE A 79 9.25 3.03 -6.80
N SER A 80 8.41 3.06 -7.84
CA SER A 80 8.64 3.83 -9.06
C SER A 80 7.59 4.92 -9.32
N SER A 81 6.47 4.91 -8.59
CA SER A 81 5.34 5.82 -8.86
C SER A 81 4.53 6.21 -7.62
N GLU A 82 3.83 7.34 -7.71
CA GLU A 82 2.91 7.81 -6.66
C GLU A 82 1.71 6.86 -6.45
N ASP A 83 1.29 6.16 -7.50
CA ASP A 83 0.25 5.12 -7.40
C ASP A 83 0.71 3.93 -6.55
N GLU A 84 1.97 3.51 -6.69
CA GLU A 84 2.56 2.47 -5.83
C GLU A 84 2.70 2.96 -4.38
N VAL A 85 3.13 4.21 -4.16
CA VAL A 85 3.14 4.82 -2.82
C VAL A 85 1.74 4.79 -2.19
N ASN A 86 0.70 5.20 -2.94
CA ASN A 86 -0.67 5.20 -2.46
C ASN A 86 -1.13 3.79 -2.04
N GLN A 87 -0.84 2.78 -2.85
CA GLN A 87 -1.26 1.41 -2.56
C GLN A 87 -0.54 0.83 -1.36
N VAL A 88 0.79 0.93 -1.31
CA VAL A 88 1.58 0.45 -0.16
C VAL A 88 1.11 1.15 1.11
N LEU A 89 0.94 2.48 1.05
CA LEU A 89 0.49 3.24 2.21
C LEU A 89 -0.89 2.79 2.72
N ILE A 90 -1.84 2.53 1.83
CA ILE A 90 -3.17 2.05 2.19
C ILE A 90 -3.10 0.62 2.74
N HIS A 91 -2.33 -0.25 2.08
CA HIS A 91 -2.10 -1.64 2.48
C HIS A 91 -1.57 -1.71 3.93
N GLU A 92 -0.50 -0.98 4.22
CA GLU A 92 0.11 -0.96 5.54
C GLU A 92 -0.76 -0.26 6.60
N LEU A 93 -1.59 0.72 6.22
CA LEU A 93 -2.56 1.32 7.12
C LEU A 93 -3.67 0.35 7.53
N ILE A 94 -4.03 -0.58 6.66
CA ILE A 94 -4.99 -1.64 6.99
C ILE A 94 -4.36 -2.62 7.98
N HIS A 95 -3.09 -3.01 7.78
CA HIS A 95 -2.37 -3.80 8.79
C HIS A 95 -2.31 -3.09 10.14
N ALA A 96 -2.01 -1.79 10.15
CA ALA A 96 -2.04 -1.00 11.37
C ALA A 96 -3.42 -0.97 12.03
N PHE A 97 -4.48 -0.87 11.23
CA PHE A 97 -5.85 -0.91 11.73
C PHE A 97 -6.23 -2.28 12.28
N ASP A 98 -5.81 -3.34 11.62
CA ASP A 98 -6.05 -4.72 12.03
C ASP A 98 -5.37 -5.02 13.36
N ASP A 99 -4.09 -4.64 13.51
CA ASP A 99 -3.33 -4.74 14.76
C ASP A 99 -4.01 -3.96 15.90
N CYS A 100 -4.46 -2.75 15.59
CA CYS A 100 -5.11 -1.86 16.54
C CYS A 100 -6.43 -2.44 17.08
N ARG A 101 -7.27 -2.95 16.18
CA ARG A 101 -8.67 -3.29 16.51
C ARG A 101 -8.83 -4.69 17.05
N ALA A 102 -7.91 -5.60 16.72
CA ALA A 102 -8.07 -7.02 17.02
C ALA A 102 -7.40 -7.37 18.34
N ALA A 103 -8.23 -7.60 19.37
CA ALA A 103 -7.77 -8.08 20.67
C ALA A 103 -7.03 -9.45 20.63
N ASN A 104 -7.11 -10.19 19.51
CA ASN A 104 -6.52 -11.53 19.33
C ASN A 104 -5.71 -11.68 18.03
N LEU A 105 -5.23 -10.60 17.41
CA LEU A 105 -4.38 -10.73 16.22
C LEU A 105 -2.99 -11.21 16.63
N ASP A 106 -2.77 -12.49 16.40
CA ASP A 106 -1.46 -13.12 16.53
C ASP A 106 -0.74 -13.16 15.17
N TRP A 107 0.26 -12.30 15.00
CA TRP A 107 1.11 -12.25 13.80
C TRP A 107 1.96 -13.52 13.60
N SER A 108 2.12 -14.37 14.62
CA SER A 108 2.76 -15.69 14.49
C SER A 108 1.81 -16.77 13.99
N ASN A 109 0.50 -16.50 13.98
CA ASN A 109 -0.51 -17.40 13.43
C ASN A 109 -0.71 -17.13 11.93
N CYS A 110 -0.31 -18.09 11.10
CA CYS A 110 -0.42 -17.98 9.64
C CYS A 110 -1.84 -17.66 9.15
N ALA A 111 -2.89 -18.12 9.84
CA ALA A 111 -4.27 -17.84 9.43
C ALA A 111 -4.64 -16.37 9.67
N HIS A 112 -4.23 -15.81 10.80
CA HIS A 112 -4.47 -14.39 11.11
C HIS A 112 -3.71 -13.48 10.17
N HIS A 113 -2.44 -13.80 9.91
CA HIS A 113 -1.62 -13.07 8.95
C HIS A 113 -2.27 -13.12 7.56
N ALA A 114 -2.61 -14.31 7.04
CA ALA A 114 -3.26 -14.45 5.74
C ALA A 114 -4.60 -13.69 5.64
N CYS A 115 -5.41 -13.68 6.71
CA CYS A 115 -6.65 -12.91 6.73
C CYS A 115 -6.41 -11.39 6.63
N SER A 116 -5.38 -10.87 7.31
CA SER A 116 -5.01 -9.46 7.22
C SER A 116 -4.50 -9.11 5.82
N GLU A 117 -3.67 -9.95 5.20
CA GLU A 117 -3.19 -9.79 3.82
C GLU A 117 -4.33 -9.76 2.79
N ILE A 118 -5.31 -10.68 2.92
CA ILE A 118 -6.49 -10.71 2.03
C ILE A 118 -7.27 -9.40 2.13
N ARG A 119 -7.46 -8.88 3.35
CA ARG A 119 -8.16 -7.61 3.58
C ARG A 119 -7.35 -6.42 3.05
N ALA A 120 -6.05 -6.39 3.30
CA ALA A 120 -5.14 -5.36 2.83
C ALA A 120 -5.14 -5.28 1.30
N GLY A 121 -4.90 -6.40 0.60
CA GLY A 121 -4.89 -6.45 -0.87
C GLY A 121 -6.24 -6.13 -1.53
N HIS A 122 -7.35 -6.46 -0.88
CA HIS A 122 -8.68 -6.11 -1.38
C HIS A 122 -8.97 -4.61 -1.30
N LEU A 123 -8.61 -3.96 -0.18
CA LEU A 123 -8.97 -2.58 0.11
C LEU A 123 -7.91 -1.56 -0.34
N SER A 124 -6.65 -1.96 -0.53
CA SER A 124 -5.57 -1.14 -1.10
C SER A 124 -5.77 -0.80 -2.58
N GLY A 125 -6.65 -1.56 -3.26
CA GLY A 125 -6.83 -1.46 -4.70
C GLY A 125 -5.76 -2.20 -5.50
N ASP A 126 -4.99 -3.11 -4.88
CA ASP A 126 -4.09 -4.02 -5.59
C ASP A 126 -4.86 -4.92 -6.57
N CYS A 127 -6.10 -5.28 -6.24
CA CYS A 127 -7.03 -6.04 -7.09
C CYS A 127 -7.94 -5.16 -7.99
N HIS A 128 -7.60 -3.90 -8.27
CA HIS A 128 -8.46 -3.04 -9.08
C HIS A 128 -8.50 -3.50 -10.56
N PHE A 129 -9.70 -3.65 -11.15
CA PHE A 129 -9.93 -4.03 -12.56
C PHE A 129 -9.03 -3.33 -13.59
N LYS A 130 -8.68 -2.05 -13.39
CA LYS A 130 -7.76 -1.33 -14.30
C LYS A 130 -6.36 -1.94 -14.32
N ARG A 131 -5.85 -2.41 -13.18
CA ARG A 131 -4.55 -3.07 -13.04
C ARG A 131 -4.59 -4.53 -13.51
N GLU A 132 -5.69 -5.25 -13.30
CA GLU A 132 -5.86 -6.59 -13.88
C GLU A 132 -6.03 -6.57 -15.41
N LEU A 133 -6.69 -5.54 -15.95
CA LEU A 133 -6.78 -5.30 -17.39
C LEU A 133 -5.40 -4.99 -18.01
N LEU A 134 -4.57 -4.20 -17.32
CA LEU A 134 -3.18 -3.94 -17.71
C LEU A 134 -2.25 -5.16 -17.51
N ARG A 135 -2.57 -6.07 -16.57
CA ARG A 135 -1.84 -7.32 -16.32
C ARG A 135 -2.34 -8.53 -17.14
N GLY A 136 -3.33 -8.35 -18.01
CA GLY A 136 -3.73 -9.34 -19.02
C GLY A 136 -4.61 -10.50 -18.54
N PHE A 137 -5.12 -10.49 -17.30
CA PHE A 137 -6.00 -11.55 -16.79
C PHE A 137 -7.48 -11.20 -17.01
N MET A 138 -8.10 -11.74 -18.07
CA MET A 138 -9.55 -11.66 -18.30
C MET A 138 -10.26 -12.91 -17.74
N GLY A 139 -10.40 -13.00 -16.43
CA GLY A 139 -11.25 -13.99 -15.78
C GLY A 139 -12.57 -13.38 -15.34
N ILE A 140 -13.66 -13.53 -16.11
CA ILE A 140 -14.99 -13.05 -15.70
C ILE A 140 -15.52 -13.91 -14.55
N ARG A 141 -15.27 -13.51 -13.30
CA ARG A 141 -16.02 -14.02 -12.14
C ARG A 141 -16.37 -12.86 -11.21
N ARG A 142 -17.68 -12.59 -11.09
CA ARG A 142 -18.36 -11.71 -10.12
C ARG A 142 -17.52 -10.50 -9.64
N HIS A 143 -17.37 -9.52 -10.53
CA HIS A 143 -16.85 -8.22 -10.14
C HIS A 143 -17.98 -7.42 -9.45
N GLU A 144 -17.80 -7.05 -8.19
CA GLU A 144 -18.67 -6.03 -7.59
C GLU A 144 -18.45 -4.69 -8.31
N PRO A 145 -19.52 -3.98 -8.70
CA PRO A 145 -19.42 -2.66 -9.30
C PRO A 145 -18.81 -1.67 -8.30
N LYS A 146 -18.15 -0.63 -8.83
CA LYS A 146 -17.55 0.48 -8.07
C LYS A 146 -18.54 1.08 -7.07
N LYS A 147 -18.54 0.58 -5.84
CA LYS A 147 -19.00 1.35 -4.68
C LYS A 147 -17.85 2.28 -4.34
N SER A 148 -18.12 3.55 -3.97
CA SER A 148 -17.07 4.46 -3.49
C SER A 148 -16.19 3.68 -2.50
N TYR A 149 -14.88 3.68 -2.69
CA TYR A 149 -13.93 2.97 -1.83
C TYR A 149 -14.20 3.22 -0.35
N GLU A 150 -14.63 4.44 -0.02
CA GLU A 150 -15.15 4.83 1.28
C GLU A 150 -16.27 3.92 1.81
N VAL A 151 -17.25 3.51 0.99
CA VAL A 151 -18.34 2.60 1.37
C VAL A 151 -17.86 1.16 1.57
N ILE A 152 -16.90 0.71 0.75
CA ILE A 152 -16.30 -0.64 0.88
C ILE A 152 -15.48 -0.72 2.16
N ILE A 153 -14.56 0.23 2.35
CA ILE A 153 -13.75 0.31 3.57
C ILE A 153 -14.66 0.51 4.80
N ARG A 154 -15.69 1.38 4.75
CA ARG A 154 -16.67 1.53 5.85
C ARG A 154 -17.33 0.20 6.26
N LYS A 155 -17.70 -0.66 5.30
CA LYS A 155 -18.32 -1.96 5.62
C LYS A 155 -17.31 -2.99 6.09
N SER A 156 -16.09 -2.99 5.55
CA SER A 156 -15.06 -3.98 5.87
C SER A 156 -14.28 -3.67 7.16
N LEU A 157 -14.21 -2.41 7.59
CA LEU A 157 -13.65 -2.03 8.90
C LEU A 157 -14.62 -2.23 10.08
N LEU A 158 -15.87 -2.63 9.83
CA LEU A 158 -16.90 -2.86 10.85
C LEU A 158 -17.18 -4.34 11.16
N PHE A 159 -16.49 -5.27 10.48
CA PHE A 159 -16.45 -6.70 10.84
C PHE A 159 -15.06 -7.04 11.39
#